data_AF-A0A239X2R5-F1
#
_entry.id   AF-A0A239X2R5-F1
#
_cell.length_a   1.000
_cell.length_b   1.000
_cell.length_c   1.000
_cell.angle_alpha   90.00
_cell.angle_beta   90.00
_cell.angle_gamma   90.00
#
_symmetry.space_group_name_H-M   'P 1'
#
loop_
_entity.id
_entity.type
_entity.pdbx_description
1 polymer ?
#
loop_
_entity_poly.entity_id
_entity_poly.type
_entity_poly.pdbx_seq_one_letter_code
_entity_poly.pdbx_strand_id
1 'polypeptide(L)'
;MKLNDTQKNRLKKLKPQFENAIREKNFTNALVIFKDIQELLLQNNNKTLLARYKNWIYELALDVEEYSFAERGLIGVRKDVKFNTRLYLEATALLAICYLRILKVENAKPLIKEVLNNSEVIKTERTRKIFNKEIIQRFDEEIALFSLKEKNAKQFGVEEIETDIGFLVATKTESELFGMLGKSVPLNTKNLLYEVDSFAKNQLPYTERKLLQTSDELMKDEEAGKTVFKSFKRTIYNSICDQKSQVYKMWNEKIVGAVFDIKYLIGAITLALNNASIGIKALIVTAAAIVIRFGLDVYCEHYKPKGLMETRKE
;
A
#
# COMPACT_ATOMS: atom_id res chain seq x y z
N MET A 1 -19.59 -8.99 26.79
CA MET A 1 -20.99 -8.58 27.03
C MET A 1 -21.59 -8.08 25.71
N LYS A 2 -22.91 -8.23 25.50
CA LYS A 2 -23.59 -7.70 24.30
C LYS A 2 -23.87 -6.20 24.50
N LEU A 3 -23.67 -5.40 23.46
CA LEU A 3 -24.03 -3.97 23.46
C LEU A 3 -25.54 -3.80 23.71
N ASN A 4 -25.95 -2.75 24.41
CA ASN A 4 -27.36 -2.36 24.49
C ASN A 4 -27.83 -1.70 23.18
N ASP A 5 -29.13 -1.51 23.00
CA ASP A 5 -29.67 -1.04 21.71
C ASP A 5 -29.29 0.41 21.38
N THR A 6 -29.17 1.27 22.39
CA THR A 6 -28.64 2.63 22.23
C THR A 6 -27.20 2.63 21.70
N GLN A 7 -26.35 1.78 22.27
CA GLN A 7 -24.96 1.62 21.85
C GLN A 7 -24.86 0.98 20.46
N LYS A 8 -25.69 -0.01 20.15
CA LYS A 8 -25.77 -0.58 18.78
C LYS A 8 -26.15 0.50 17.77
N ASN A 9 -27.14 1.33 18.09
CA ASN A 9 -27.59 2.42 17.22
C ASN A 9 -26.51 3.49 17.04
N ARG A 10 -25.77 3.84 18.09
CA ARG A 10 -24.63 4.74 17.98
C ARG A 10 -23.52 4.13 17.11
N LEU A 11 -23.15 2.87 17.33
CA LEU A 11 -22.13 2.19 16.54
C LEU A 11 -22.53 2.05 15.07
N LYS A 12 -23.83 1.83 14.77
CA LYS A 12 -24.36 1.81 13.39
C LYS A 12 -24.15 3.15 12.66
N LYS A 13 -24.11 4.27 13.37
CA LYS A 13 -23.81 5.60 12.79
C LYS A 13 -22.31 5.86 12.69
N LEU A 14 -21.55 5.53 13.74
CA LEU A 14 -20.11 5.78 13.80
C LEU A 14 -19.32 4.92 12.79
N LYS A 15 -19.71 3.66 12.59
CA LYS A 15 -18.97 2.75 11.71
C LYS A 15 -18.89 3.25 10.25
N PRO A 16 -19.99 3.62 9.57
CA PRO A 16 -19.92 4.18 8.22
C PRO A 16 -19.10 5.48 8.14
N GLN A 17 -19.19 6.33 9.15
CA GLN A 17 -18.40 7.57 9.21
C GLN A 17 -16.90 7.26 9.33
N PHE A 18 -16.54 6.30 10.18
CA PHE A 18 -15.17 5.83 10.34
C PHE A 18 -14.62 5.22 9.05
N GLU A 19 -15.38 4.32 8.43
CA GLU A 19 -15.01 3.71 7.13
C GLU A 19 -14.89 4.78 6.03
N ASN A 20 -15.73 5.82 6.05
CA ASN A 20 -15.59 6.94 5.12
C ASN A 20 -14.32 7.76 5.35
N ALA A 21 -14.02 8.10 6.60
CA ALA A 21 -12.82 8.84 6.95
C ALA A 21 -11.54 8.07 6.57
N ILE A 22 -11.52 6.74 6.71
CA ILE A 22 -10.43 5.88 6.25
C ILE A 22 -10.28 5.95 4.72
N ARG A 23 -11.39 5.80 3.97
CA ARG A 23 -11.35 5.88 2.50
C ARG A 23 -10.82 7.23 2.02
N GLU A 24 -11.17 8.30 2.71
CA GLU A 24 -10.72 9.66 2.41
C GLU A 24 -9.30 9.96 2.91
N LYS A 25 -8.63 8.99 3.55
CA LYS A 25 -7.35 9.15 4.25
C LYS A 25 -7.34 10.33 5.25
N ASN A 26 -8.50 10.68 5.81
CA ASN A 26 -8.63 11.77 6.77
C ASN A 26 -8.33 11.26 8.19
N PHE A 27 -7.05 11.20 8.52
CA PHE A 27 -6.58 10.64 9.79
C PHE A 27 -7.12 11.38 11.02
N THR A 28 -7.15 12.72 11.00
CA THR A 28 -7.66 13.54 12.10
C THR A 28 -9.13 13.23 12.40
N ASN A 29 -9.98 13.19 11.37
CA ASN A 29 -11.39 12.87 11.54
C ASN A 29 -11.58 11.41 11.97
N ALA A 30 -10.84 10.48 11.37
CA ALA A 30 -10.88 9.06 11.74
C ALA A 30 -10.50 8.84 13.21
N LEU A 31 -9.51 9.58 13.73
CA LEU A 31 -9.12 9.53 15.15
C LEU A 31 -10.22 10.02 16.08
N VAL A 32 -10.89 11.12 15.74
CA VAL A 32 -12.02 11.64 16.54
C VAL A 32 -13.14 10.60 16.62
N ILE A 33 -13.56 10.05 15.48
CA ILE A 33 -14.61 9.03 15.43
C ILE A 33 -14.16 7.75 16.15
N PHE A 34 -12.87 7.37 16.03
CA PHE A 34 -12.33 6.20 16.70
C PHE A 34 -12.34 6.33 18.23
N LYS A 35 -12.08 7.52 18.79
CA LYS A 35 -12.17 7.75 20.24
C LYS A 35 -13.58 7.46 20.76
N ASP A 36 -14.61 7.93 20.07
CA ASP A 36 -16.01 7.63 20.37
C ASP A 36 -16.31 6.12 20.32
N ILE A 37 -15.81 5.42 19.29
CA ILE A 37 -15.95 3.97 19.17
C ILE A 37 -15.23 3.28 20.34
N GLN A 38 -14.03 3.72 20.69
CA GLN A 38 -13.23 3.14 21.76
C GLN A 38 -13.91 3.27 23.11
N GLU A 39 -14.42 4.45 23.47
CA GLU A 39 -15.16 4.68 24.71
C GLU A 39 -16.37 3.74 24.82
N LEU A 40 -17.15 3.64 23.74
CA LEU A 40 -18.31 2.75 23.68
C LEU A 40 -17.94 1.27 23.86
N LEU A 41 -16.84 0.82 23.26
CA LEU A 41 -16.44 -0.59 23.31
C LEU A 41 -15.73 -0.98 24.61
N LEU A 42 -15.00 -0.06 25.24
CA LEU A 42 -14.34 -0.27 26.53
C LEU A 42 -15.37 -0.47 27.65
N GLN A 43 -16.42 0.36 27.68
CA GLN A 43 -17.51 0.24 28.67
C GLN A 43 -18.19 -1.14 28.66
N ASN A 44 -18.13 -1.86 27.54
CA ASN A 44 -18.79 -3.16 27.35
C ASN A 44 -17.83 -4.35 27.30
N ASN A 45 -16.54 -4.10 27.59
CA ASN A 45 -15.46 -5.09 27.54
C ASN A 45 -15.39 -5.83 26.19
N ASN A 46 -15.71 -5.15 25.08
CA ASN A 46 -15.73 -5.74 23.75
C ASN A 46 -14.37 -5.64 23.06
N LYS A 47 -13.36 -6.27 23.68
CA LYS A 47 -11.94 -6.14 23.32
C LYS A 47 -11.63 -6.58 21.89
N THR A 48 -12.28 -7.64 21.40
CA THR A 48 -12.07 -8.17 20.04
C THR A 48 -12.51 -7.17 18.97
N LEU A 49 -13.67 -6.56 19.13
CA LEU A 49 -14.17 -5.58 18.17
C LEU A 49 -13.33 -4.29 18.23
N LEU A 50 -12.92 -3.88 19.42
CA LEU A 50 -12.02 -2.73 19.59
C LEU A 50 -10.66 -2.96 18.91
N ALA A 51 -10.05 -4.13 19.11
CA ALA A 51 -8.80 -4.49 18.45
C ALA A 51 -8.91 -4.46 16.91
N ARG A 52 -10.06 -4.84 16.36
CA ARG A 52 -10.32 -4.69 14.92
C ARG A 52 -10.25 -3.23 14.49
N TYR A 53 -10.97 -2.33 15.15
CA TYR A 53 -10.94 -0.90 14.83
C TYR A 53 -9.57 -0.27 15.06
N LYS A 54 -8.83 -0.73 16.09
CA LYS A 54 -7.43 -0.37 16.32
C LYS A 54 -6.56 -0.70 15.10
N ASN A 55 -6.64 -1.91 14.56
CA ASN A 55 -5.86 -2.26 13.37
C ASN A 55 -6.21 -1.37 12.15
N TRP A 56 -7.48 -1.04 11.94
CA TRP A 56 -7.89 -0.11 10.88
C TRP A 56 -7.30 1.29 11.04
N ILE A 57 -7.37 1.88 12.24
CA ILE A 57 -6.82 3.22 12.46
C ILE A 57 -5.29 3.22 12.38
N TYR A 58 -4.62 2.13 12.78
CA TYR A 58 -3.17 2.03 12.65
C TYR A 58 -2.73 1.79 11.20
N GLU A 59 -3.49 1.04 10.39
CA GLU A 59 -3.23 0.96 8.95
C GLU A 59 -3.37 2.35 8.30
N LEU A 60 -4.42 3.11 8.63
CA LEU A 60 -4.55 4.49 8.16
C LEU A 60 -3.38 5.35 8.62
N ALA A 61 -2.95 5.22 9.88
CA ALA A 61 -1.79 5.93 10.41
C ALA A 61 -0.51 5.63 9.61
N LEU A 62 -0.30 4.37 9.21
CA LEU A 62 0.81 4.05 8.31
C LEU A 62 0.69 4.82 7.00
N ASP A 63 -0.50 4.81 6.39
CA ASP A 63 -0.77 5.45 5.09
C ASP A 63 -0.62 6.97 5.08
N VAL A 64 -0.73 7.63 6.25
CA VAL A 64 -0.42 9.05 6.43
C VAL A 64 0.93 9.29 7.13
N GLU A 65 1.77 8.25 7.21
CA GLU A 65 3.16 8.31 7.70
C GLU A 65 3.31 8.64 9.20
N GLU A 66 2.26 8.39 10.00
CA GLU A 66 2.23 8.53 11.46
C GLU A 66 2.81 7.28 12.16
N TYR A 67 4.07 6.94 11.83
CA TYR A 67 4.71 5.67 12.22
C TYR A 67 4.80 5.47 13.73
N SER A 68 5.14 6.52 14.48
CA SER A 68 5.28 6.42 15.94
C SER A 68 3.94 6.12 16.64
N PHE A 69 2.83 6.55 16.04
CA PHE A 69 1.49 6.23 16.51
C PHE A 69 1.13 4.78 16.16
N ALA A 70 1.35 4.38 14.91
CA ALA A 70 1.08 3.03 14.43
C ALA A 70 1.90 1.96 15.19
N GLU A 71 3.21 2.15 15.32
CA GLU A 71 4.13 1.21 15.97
C GLU A 71 3.70 0.90 17.41
N ARG A 72 3.55 1.95 18.24
CA ARG A 72 3.13 1.80 19.65
C ARG A 72 1.76 1.15 19.75
N GLY A 73 0.84 1.56 18.88
CA GLY A 73 -0.52 1.05 18.83
C GLY A 73 -0.59 -0.45 18.50
N LEU A 74 0.15 -0.88 17.49
CA LEU A 74 0.21 -2.26 17.03
C LEU A 74 0.89 -3.18 18.04
N ILE A 75 1.96 -2.72 18.68
CA ILE A 75 2.57 -3.43 19.83
C ILE A 75 1.54 -3.62 20.94
N GLY A 76 0.74 -2.59 21.25
CA GLY A 76 -0.35 -2.67 22.21
C GLY A 76 -1.41 -3.70 21.83
N VAL A 77 -1.87 -3.70 20.57
CA VAL A 77 -2.86 -4.69 20.10
C VAL A 77 -2.32 -6.10 20.26
N ARG A 78 -1.08 -6.37 19.85
CA ARG A 78 -0.44 -7.69 19.97
C ARG A 78 -0.41 -8.19 21.43
N LYS A 79 -0.24 -7.30 22.40
CA LYS A 79 -0.31 -7.64 23.84
C LYS A 79 -1.74 -7.92 24.31
N ASP A 80 -2.73 -7.25 23.73
CA ASP A 80 -4.14 -7.31 24.15
C ASP A 80 -4.90 -8.52 23.56
N VAL A 81 -4.45 -9.08 22.44
CA VAL A 81 -5.13 -10.18 21.72
C VAL A 81 -4.34 -11.48 21.76
N LYS A 82 -5.04 -12.62 21.66
CA LYS A 82 -4.39 -13.94 21.64
C LYS A 82 -3.59 -14.15 20.35
N PHE A 83 -2.39 -14.73 20.47
CA PHE A 83 -1.45 -14.93 19.36
C PHE A 83 -2.02 -15.76 18.20
N ASN A 84 -2.93 -16.71 18.48
CA ASN A 84 -3.54 -17.59 17.49
C ASN A 84 -4.79 -16.99 16.81
N THR A 85 -4.92 -15.66 16.78
CA THR A 85 -6.08 -14.99 16.18
C THR A 85 -5.71 -14.22 14.92
N ARG A 86 -6.67 -14.08 14.00
CA ARG A 86 -6.50 -13.26 12.80
C ARG A 86 -6.19 -11.79 13.14
N LEU A 87 -6.72 -11.27 14.25
CA LEU A 87 -6.42 -9.91 14.72
C LEU A 87 -4.96 -9.72 15.10
N TYR A 88 -4.38 -10.72 15.78
CA TYR A 88 -2.97 -10.72 16.13
C TYR A 88 -2.11 -10.75 14.87
N LEU A 89 -2.42 -11.67 13.95
CA LEU A 89 -1.72 -11.80 12.67
C LEU A 89 -1.75 -10.50 11.85
N GLU A 90 -2.90 -9.84 11.77
CA GLU A 90 -3.06 -8.53 11.10
C GLU A 90 -2.21 -7.45 11.77
N ALA A 91 -2.21 -7.39 13.10
CA ALA A 91 -1.40 -6.42 13.84
C ALA A 91 0.10 -6.68 13.66
N THR A 92 0.53 -7.94 13.65
CA THR A 92 1.93 -8.34 13.37
C THR A 92 2.33 -7.96 11.95
N ALA A 93 1.46 -8.19 10.96
CA ALA A 93 1.72 -7.81 9.57
C ALA A 93 1.83 -6.30 9.37
N LEU A 94 0.92 -5.52 9.95
CA LEU A 94 1.00 -4.05 9.92
C LEU A 94 2.25 -3.53 10.64
N LEU A 95 2.69 -4.17 11.72
CA LEU A 95 3.90 -3.78 12.43
C LEU A 95 5.16 -4.10 11.62
N ALA A 96 5.18 -5.23 10.91
CA ALA A 96 6.23 -5.55 9.95
C ALA A 96 6.31 -4.47 8.85
N ILE A 97 5.17 -4.11 8.26
CA ILE A 97 5.08 -3.02 7.28
C ILE A 97 5.60 -1.71 7.88
N CYS A 98 5.20 -1.36 9.11
CA CYS A 98 5.69 -0.17 9.79
C CYS A 98 7.22 -0.12 9.82
N TYR A 99 7.88 -1.22 10.19
CA TYR A 99 9.33 -1.30 10.21
C TYR A 99 9.97 -1.24 8.83
N LEU A 100 9.36 -1.85 7.81
CA LEU A 100 9.82 -1.73 6.42
C LEU A 100 9.75 -0.29 5.92
N ARG A 101 8.65 0.43 6.21
CA ARG A 101 8.47 1.84 5.81
C ARG A 101 9.51 2.79 6.43
N ILE A 102 10.01 2.47 7.62
CA ILE A 102 11.09 3.22 8.29
C ILE A 102 12.48 2.57 8.10
N LEU A 103 12.61 1.67 7.13
CA LEU A 103 13.85 0.99 6.73
C LEU A 103 14.56 0.21 7.86
N LYS A 104 13.82 -0.22 8.89
CA LYS A 104 14.31 -1.10 9.95
C LYS A 104 14.07 -2.57 9.61
N VAL A 105 14.71 -3.04 8.54
CA VAL A 105 14.51 -4.41 7.99
C VAL A 105 14.73 -5.50 9.04
N GLU A 106 15.77 -5.39 9.87
CA GLU A 106 16.06 -6.36 10.93
C GLU A 106 14.92 -6.48 11.96
N ASN A 107 14.22 -5.38 12.26
CA ASN A 107 13.07 -5.41 13.15
C ASN A 107 11.83 -6.03 12.47
N ALA A 108 11.73 -5.92 11.15
CA ALA A 108 10.63 -6.49 10.37
C ALA A 108 10.75 -8.02 10.23
N LYS A 109 11.96 -8.55 10.00
CA LYS A 109 12.23 -9.99 9.81
C LYS A 109 11.55 -10.93 10.82
N PRO A 110 11.68 -10.77 12.14
CA PRO A 110 11.00 -11.66 13.09
C PRO A 110 9.47 -11.61 12.97
N LEU A 111 8.90 -10.45 12.63
CA LEU A 111 7.47 -10.29 12.42
C LEU A 111 7.00 -10.91 11.10
N ILE A 112 7.79 -10.76 10.03
CA ILE A 112 7.53 -11.43 8.74
C ILE A 112 7.48 -12.95 8.93
N LYS A 113 8.45 -13.50 9.67
CA LYS A 113 8.47 -14.93 10.01
C LYS A 113 7.22 -15.36 10.78
N GLU A 114 6.82 -14.59 11.78
CA GLU A 114 5.60 -14.85 12.54
C GLU A 114 4.34 -14.79 11.66
N VAL A 115 4.27 -13.84 10.73
CA VAL A 115 3.14 -13.67 9.81
C VAL A 115 3.03 -14.83 8.82
N LEU A 116 4.15 -15.38 8.35
CA LEU A 116 4.15 -16.48 7.38
C LEU A 116 3.98 -17.85 8.07
N ASN A 117 4.34 -17.96 9.35
CA ASN A 117 4.06 -19.12 10.19
C ASN A 117 2.64 -19.09 10.78
N ASN A 118 1.64 -19.06 9.90
CA ASN A 118 0.24 -18.79 10.27
C ASN A 118 -0.71 -20.00 10.19
N SER A 119 -0.20 -21.24 10.13
CA SER A 119 -1.02 -22.46 9.97
C SER A 119 -2.12 -22.62 11.02
N GLU A 120 -1.86 -22.16 12.25
CA GLU A 120 -2.82 -22.19 13.36
C GLU A 120 -3.93 -21.13 13.24
N VAL A 121 -3.69 -20.07 12.45
CA VAL A 121 -4.62 -18.95 12.24
C VAL A 121 -5.40 -19.14 10.93
N ILE A 122 -4.72 -19.51 9.85
CA ILE A 122 -5.29 -19.77 8.52
C ILE A 122 -5.20 -21.27 8.23
N LYS A 123 -6.29 -21.97 8.57
CA LYS A 123 -6.35 -23.43 8.56
C LYS A 123 -6.31 -24.02 7.16
N THR A 124 -6.99 -23.39 6.21
CA THR A 124 -7.09 -23.89 4.83
C THR A 124 -5.81 -23.55 4.05
N GLU A 125 -5.17 -24.58 3.51
CA GLU A 125 -3.93 -24.42 2.72
C GLU A 125 -4.13 -23.48 1.53
N ARG A 126 -5.25 -23.59 0.81
CA ARG A 126 -5.59 -22.71 -0.31
C ARG A 126 -5.59 -21.23 0.10
N THR A 127 -6.29 -20.90 1.19
CA THR A 127 -6.40 -19.52 1.68
C THR A 127 -5.05 -19.03 2.21
N ARG A 128 -4.29 -19.90 2.88
CA ARG A 128 -2.95 -19.60 3.37
C ARG A 128 -1.99 -19.27 2.24
N LYS A 129 -1.98 -20.04 1.15
CA LYS A 129 -1.16 -19.77 -0.04
C LYS A 129 -1.48 -18.41 -0.66
N ILE A 130 -2.77 -18.08 -0.79
CA ILE A 130 -3.22 -16.78 -1.30
C ILE A 130 -2.73 -15.66 -0.39
N PHE A 131 -2.99 -15.78 0.92
CA PHE A 131 -2.55 -14.79 1.91
C PHE A 131 -1.03 -14.62 1.92
N ASN A 132 -0.26 -15.70 1.92
CA ASN A 132 1.21 -15.68 1.92
C ASN A 132 1.74 -14.98 0.67
N LYS A 133 1.18 -15.27 -0.51
CA LYS A 133 1.56 -14.59 -1.76
C LYS A 133 1.28 -13.09 -1.69
N GLU A 134 0.07 -12.71 -1.27
CA GLU A 134 -0.34 -11.31 -1.20
C GLU A 134 0.45 -10.52 -0.16
N ILE A 135 0.74 -11.11 1.00
CA ILE A 135 1.48 -10.41 2.06
C ILE A 135 2.96 -10.26 1.74
N ILE A 136 3.57 -11.24 1.05
CA ILE A 136 4.95 -11.10 0.54
C ILE A 136 5.00 -9.96 -0.47
N GLN A 137 4.11 -9.97 -1.46
CA GLN A 137 4.02 -8.87 -2.43
C GLN A 137 3.78 -7.52 -1.72
N ARG A 138 2.99 -7.48 -0.64
CA ARG A 138 2.80 -6.27 0.16
C ARG A 138 4.10 -5.82 0.80
N PHE A 139 4.91 -6.71 1.37
CA PHE A 139 6.21 -6.36 1.94
C PHE A 139 7.18 -5.83 0.88
N ASP A 140 7.20 -6.46 -0.29
CA ASP A 140 8.03 -6.05 -1.44
C ASP A 140 7.65 -4.64 -1.93
N GLU A 141 6.35 -4.37 -2.09
CA GLU A 141 5.83 -3.06 -2.46
C GLU A 141 6.24 -1.98 -1.44
N GLU A 142 6.18 -2.30 -0.14
CA GLU A 142 6.48 -1.34 0.93
C GLU A 142 7.97 -1.00 0.98
N ILE A 143 8.84 -2.02 0.95
CA ILE A 143 10.29 -1.76 0.99
C ILE A 143 10.77 -1.07 -0.29
N ALA A 144 10.20 -1.43 -1.46
CA ALA A 144 10.52 -0.77 -2.72
C ALA A 144 10.14 0.72 -2.69
N LEU A 145 8.91 1.06 -2.27
CA LEU A 145 8.46 2.45 -2.22
C LEU A 145 9.28 3.29 -1.24
N PHE A 146 9.48 2.78 -0.02
CA PHE A 146 10.07 3.58 1.05
C PHE A 146 11.59 3.70 0.97
N SER A 147 12.26 2.76 0.30
CA SER A 147 13.70 2.90 0.01
C SER A 147 14.00 3.91 -1.10
N LEU A 148 12.99 4.30 -1.90
CA LEU A 148 13.11 5.33 -2.95
C LEU A 148 12.89 6.75 -2.43
N LYS A 149 12.42 6.91 -1.18
CA LYS A 149 12.13 8.22 -0.61
C LYS A 149 13.41 8.94 -0.18
N GLU A 150 13.50 10.23 -0.50
CA GLU A 150 14.63 11.08 -0.14
C GLU A 150 14.17 12.34 0.59
N LYS A 151 14.81 12.65 1.73
CA LYS A 151 14.43 13.80 2.59
C LYS A 151 14.49 15.16 1.86
N ASN A 152 15.34 15.28 0.85
CA ASN A 152 15.51 16.46 0.01
C ASN A 152 15.37 16.10 -1.47
N ALA A 153 14.38 15.27 -1.80
CA ALA A 153 14.09 14.87 -3.17
C ALA A 153 13.96 16.09 -4.10
N LYS A 154 14.66 16.06 -5.24
CA LYS A 154 14.43 17.05 -6.30
C LYS A 154 12.99 16.95 -6.77
N GLN A 155 12.28 18.08 -6.81
CA GLN A 155 10.95 18.16 -7.42
C GLN A 155 11.09 18.49 -8.90
N PHE A 156 10.31 17.81 -9.73
CA PHE A 156 10.26 18.04 -11.17
C PHE A 156 8.95 18.73 -11.55
N GLY A 157 9.05 19.73 -12.44
CA GLY A 157 7.90 20.35 -13.08
C GLY A 157 7.39 19.55 -14.27
N VAL A 158 6.14 19.78 -14.68
CA VAL A 158 5.54 19.10 -15.84
C VAL A 158 6.32 19.41 -17.11
N GLU A 159 6.70 20.67 -17.30
CA GLU A 159 7.42 21.16 -18.46
C GLU A 159 8.81 20.51 -18.61
N GLU A 160 9.45 20.13 -17.48
CA GLU A 160 10.78 19.51 -17.49
C GLU A 160 10.74 18.05 -17.99
N ILE A 161 9.59 17.40 -17.92
CA ILE A 161 9.47 15.95 -18.16
C ILE A 161 8.49 15.58 -19.27
N GLU A 162 7.63 16.50 -19.71
CA GLU A 162 6.58 16.26 -20.70
C GLU A 162 7.13 15.66 -22.00
N THR A 163 8.19 16.27 -22.55
CA THR A 163 8.81 15.82 -23.81
C THR A 163 9.37 14.40 -23.67
N ASP A 164 10.03 14.10 -22.55
CA ASP A 164 10.61 12.78 -22.31
C ASP A 164 9.51 11.72 -22.20
N ILE A 165 8.41 12.02 -21.51
CA ILE A 165 7.26 11.13 -21.38
C ILE A 165 6.62 10.88 -22.75
N GLY A 166 6.36 11.93 -23.54
CA GLY A 166 5.79 11.81 -24.87
C GLY A 166 6.64 10.95 -25.80
N PHE A 167 7.97 11.13 -25.75
CA PHE A 167 8.91 10.30 -26.50
C PHE A 167 8.86 8.83 -26.08
N LEU A 168 8.83 8.53 -24.78
CA LEU A 168 8.74 7.15 -24.29
C LEU A 168 7.42 6.49 -24.69
N VAL A 169 6.29 7.19 -24.56
CA VAL A 169 4.97 6.68 -24.95
C VAL A 169 4.94 6.34 -26.44
N ALA A 170 5.53 7.19 -27.29
CA ALA A 170 5.55 6.97 -28.74
C ALA A 170 6.48 5.83 -29.18
N THR A 171 7.59 5.59 -28.47
CA THR A 171 8.70 4.77 -28.99
C THR A 171 8.96 3.47 -28.23
N LYS A 172 8.38 3.26 -27.03
CA LYS A 172 8.70 2.11 -26.17
C LYS A 172 7.51 1.25 -25.84
N THR A 173 7.70 -0.06 -25.89
CA THR A 173 6.73 -1.06 -25.41
C THR A 173 6.63 -1.08 -23.89
N GLU A 174 5.59 -1.69 -23.33
CA GLU A 174 5.41 -1.80 -21.88
C GLU A 174 6.56 -2.55 -21.19
N SER A 175 7.03 -3.66 -21.79
CA SER A 175 8.17 -4.42 -21.27
C SER A 175 9.46 -3.59 -21.27
N GLU A 176 9.73 -2.82 -22.33
CA GLU A 176 10.86 -1.89 -22.37
C GLU A 176 10.73 -0.80 -21.30
N LEU A 177 9.52 -0.26 -21.08
CA LEU A 177 9.28 0.73 -20.03
C LEU A 177 9.54 0.14 -18.64
N PHE A 178 9.09 -1.09 -18.36
CA PHE A 178 9.41 -1.76 -17.10
C PHE A 178 10.92 -1.98 -16.94
N GLY A 179 11.61 -2.39 -18.00
CA GLY A 179 13.08 -2.51 -18.00
C GLY A 179 13.78 -1.17 -17.70
N MET A 180 13.34 -0.08 -18.35
CA MET A 180 13.87 1.27 -18.10
C MET A 180 13.61 1.74 -16.66
N LEU A 181 12.40 1.45 -16.15
CA LEU A 181 12.03 1.79 -14.78
C LEU A 181 12.95 1.08 -13.80
N GLY A 182 13.12 -0.24 -13.93
CA GLY A 182 13.96 -1.01 -13.00
C GLY A 182 15.45 -0.73 -13.15
N LYS A 183 15.94 -0.37 -14.34
CA LYS A 183 17.31 0.12 -14.51
C LYS A 183 17.55 1.44 -13.75
N SER A 184 16.51 2.25 -13.61
CA SER A 184 16.55 3.54 -12.89
C SER A 184 16.39 3.39 -11.37
N VAL A 185 16.10 2.18 -10.89
CA VAL A 185 15.99 1.89 -9.46
C VAL A 185 17.40 1.82 -8.84
N PRO A 186 17.67 2.57 -7.76
CA PRO A 186 18.96 2.50 -7.06
C PRO A 186 19.31 1.08 -6.63
N LEU A 187 20.59 0.73 -6.69
CA LEU A 187 21.07 -0.60 -6.29
C LEU A 187 20.70 -0.93 -4.84
N ASN A 188 20.75 0.05 -3.94
CA ASN A 188 20.35 -0.13 -2.55
C ASN A 188 18.87 -0.57 -2.42
N THR A 189 17.96 0.03 -3.20
CA THR A 189 16.56 -0.39 -3.25
C THR A 189 16.42 -1.83 -3.74
N LYS A 190 17.14 -2.21 -4.81
CA LYS A 190 17.14 -3.60 -5.30
C LYS A 190 17.66 -4.58 -4.25
N ASN A 191 18.72 -4.23 -3.54
CA ASN A 191 19.28 -5.06 -2.47
C ASN A 191 18.31 -5.24 -1.31
N LEU A 192 17.66 -4.18 -0.85
CA LEU A 192 16.67 -4.25 0.23
C LEU A 192 15.44 -5.06 -0.19
N LEU A 193 14.98 -4.88 -1.44
CA LEU A 193 13.89 -5.67 -2.01
C LEU A 193 14.26 -7.16 -2.05
N TYR A 194 15.44 -7.49 -2.57
CA TYR A 194 15.96 -8.86 -2.60
C TYR A 194 16.03 -9.47 -1.21
N GLU A 195 16.59 -8.73 -0.24
CA GLU A 195 16.76 -9.20 1.13
C GLU A 195 15.43 -9.54 1.80
N VAL A 196 14.45 -8.64 1.70
CA VAL A 196 13.13 -8.83 2.29
C VAL A 196 12.38 -9.99 1.62
N ASP A 197 12.36 -10.01 0.29
CA ASP A 197 11.67 -11.05 -0.48
C ASP A 197 12.29 -12.44 -0.24
N SER A 198 13.62 -12.55 -0.32
CA SER A 198 14.35 -13.80 -0.07
C SER A 198 14.11 -14.30 1.34
N PHE A 199 14.21 -13.42 2.34
CA PHE A 199 13.91 -13.77 3.71
C PHE A 199 12.48 -14.30 3.87
N ALA A 200 11.49 -13.60 3.30
CA ALA A 200 10.08 -13.96 3.41
C ALA A 200 9.78 -15.30 2.72
N LYS A 201 10.21 -15.50 1.48
CA LYS A 201 10.05 -16.75 0.74
C LYS A 201 10.73 -17.93 1.42
N ASN A 202 11.84 -17.69 2.10
CA ASN A 202 12.54 -18.71 2.87
C ASN A 202 11.76 -19.21 4.10
N GLN A 203 10.73 -18.47 4.56
CA GLN A 203 9.83 -18.95 5.61
C GLN A 203 8.75 -19.90 5.11
N LEU A 204 8.54 -19.97 3.78
CA LEU A 204 7.52 -20.82 3.19
C LEU A 204 8.02 -22.26 2.99
N PRO A 205 7.10 -23.25 3.04
CA PRO A 205 7.38 -24.60 2.56
C PRO A 205 7.87 -24.60 1.11
N TYR A 206 8.70 -25.58 0.76
CA TYR A 206 9.27 -25.71 -0.58
C TYR A 206 8.22 -25.68 -1.70
N THR A 207 7.08 -26.35 -1.50
CA THR A 207 5.98 -26.42 -2.47
C THR A 207 5.29 -25.08 -2.70
N GLU A 208 5.21 -24.22 -1.68
CA GLU A 208 4.68 -22.86 -1.81
C GLU A 208 5.71 -21.93 -2.46
N ARG A 209 6.98 -22.04 -2.04
CA ARG A 209 8.09 -21.24 -2.58
C ARG A 209 8.27 -21.42 -4.08
N LYS A 210 8.14 -22.65 -4.58
CA LYS A 210 8.28 -22.99 -6.01
C LYS A 210 7.21 -22.35 -6.91
N LEU A 211 6.07 -21.94 -6.35
CA LEU A 211 4.99 -21.28 -7.10
C LEU A 211 5.18 -19.76 -7.20
N LEU A 212 6.19 -19.23 -6.51
CA LEU A 212 6.54 -17.82 -6.55
C LEU A 212 7.75 -17.64 -7.47
N GLN A 213 7.85 -16.45 -8.07
CA GLN A 213 9.08 -16.04 -8.75
C GLN A 213 10.28 -16.12 -7.79
N THR A 214 11.47 -16.38 -8.31
CA THR A 214 12.69 -16.41 -7.49
C THR A 214 13.07 -15.01 -7.05
N SER A 215 13.78 -14.88 -5.93
CA SER A 215 14.27 -13.58 -5.47
C SER A 215 15.34 -13.01 -6.42
N ASP A 216 16.14 -13.86 -7.06
CA ASP A 216 17.15 -13.44 -8.05
C ASP A 216 16.50 -12.79 -9.28
N GLU A 217 15.26 -13.16 -9.62
CA GLU A 217 14.51 -12.49 -10.68
C GLU A 217 14.19 -11.03 -10.35
N LEU A 218 14.03 -10.66 -9.07
CA LEU A 218 13.81 -9.27 -8.66
C LEU A 218 15.03 -8.38 -8.90
N MET A 219 16.21 -8.96 -9.12
CA MET A 219 17.40 -8.22 -9.50
C MET A 219 17.42 -7.87 -11.00
N LYS A 220 16.60 -8.55 -11.82
CA LYS A 220 16.43 -8.22 -13.24
C LYS A 220 15.67 -6.91 -13.37
N ASP A 221 16.14 -6.05 -14.26
CA ASP A 221 15.58 -4.70 -14.45
C ASP A 221 14.06 -4.73 -14.70
N GLU A 222 13.56 -5.60 -15.57
CA GLU A 222 12.12 -5.64 -15.86
C GLU A 222 11.26 -5.98 -14.63
N GLU A 223 11.66 -6.97 -13.84
CA GLU A 223 10.89 -7.40 -12.66
C GLU A 223 11.02 -6.42 -11.49
N ALA A 224 12.20 -5.83 -11.29
CA ALA A 224 12.40 -4.71 -10.38
C ALA A 224 11.46 -3.55 -10.76
N GLY A 225 11.40 -3.22 -12.05
CA GLY A 225 10.51 -2.19 -12.60
C GLY A 225 9.04 -2.49 -12.34
N LYS A 226 8.56 -3.71 -12.64
CA LYS A 226 7.18 -4.13 -12.34
C LYS A 226 6.84 -3.99 -10.86
N THR A 227 7.77 -4.36 -9.98
CA THR A 227 7.58 -4.31 -8.52
C THR A 227 7.51 -2.87 -8.01
N VAL A 228 8.43 -2.02 -8.47
CA VAL A 228 8.47 -0.59 -8.15
C VAL A 228 7.25 0.13 -8.70
N PHE A 229 6.82 -0.15 -9.93
CA PHE A 229 5.60 0.42 -10.48
C PHE A 229 4.36 0.03 -9.66
N LYS A 230 4.24 -1.25 -9.28
CA LYS A 230 3.17 -1.71 -8.38
C LYS A 230 3.19 -1.01 -7.04
N SER A 231 4.38 -0.67 -6.51
CA SER A 231 4.51 0.07 -5.26
C SER A 231 3.94 1.49 -5.34
N PHE A 232 4.07 2.15 -6.50
CA PHE A 232 3.57 3.50 -6.72
C PHE A 232 2.05 3.61 -6.71
N LYS A 233 1.32 2.49 -6.81
CA LYS A 233 -0.15 2.51 -6.81
C LYS A 233 -0.73 3.26 -5.60
N ARG A 234 -0.13 3.15 -4.41
CA ARG A 234 -0.61 3.85 -3.21
C ARG A 234 -0.39 5.36 -3.23
N THR A 235 0.53 5.80 -4.07
CA THR A 235 0.89 7.20 -4.29
C THR A 235 0.07 7.79 -5.43
N ILE A 236 0.05 7.12 -6.58
CA ILE A 236 -0.54 7.62 -7.83
C ILE A 236 -2.07 7.47 -7.84
N TYR A 237 -2.61 6.35 -7.32
CA TYR A 237 -4.02 6.00 -7.53
C TYR A 237 -4.99 7.08 -7.06
N ASN A 238 -4.79 7.63 -5.87
CA ASN A 238 -5.70 8.65 -5.34
C ASN A 238 -5.66 9.96 -6.16
N SER A 239 -4.54 10.24 -6.82
CA SER A 239 -4.37 11.45 -7.62
C SER A 239 -5.09 11.39 -8.96
N ILE A 240 -5.38 10.18 -9.48
CA ILE A 240 -5.94 10.01 -10.83
C ILE A 240 -7.22 9.16 -10.91
N CYS A 241 -7.45 8.25 -9.96
CA CYS A 241 -8.57 7.31 -9.95
C CYS A 241 -9.64 7.61 -8.90
N ASP A 242 -9.36 8.50 -7.93
CA ASP A 242 -10.35 8.88 -6.92
C ASP A 242 -11.44 9.76 -7.56
N GLN A 243 -12.71 9.49 -7.23
CA GLN A 243 -13.86 10.22 -7.78
C GLN A 243 -13.82 11.73 -7.49
N LYS A 244 -13.11 12.14 -6.43
CA LYS A 244 -12.93 13.54 -6.07
C LYS A 244 -11.76 14.18 -6.82
N SER A 245 -10.85 13.40 -7.40
CA SER A 245 -9.70 13.92 -8.15
C SER A 245 -10.15 14.66 -9.41
N GLN A 246 -9.46 15.75 -9.74
CA GLN A 246 -9.78 16.54 -10.92
C GLN A 246 -9.55 15.74 -12.21
N VAL A 247 -8.51 14.90 -12.24
CA VAL A 247 -8.22 14.00 -13.37
C VAL A 247 -9.38 13.04 -13.61
N TYR A 248 -9.88 12.38 -12.57
CA TYR A 248 -11.02 11.47 -12.71
C TYR A 248 -12.28 12.19 -13.18
N LYS A 249 -12.59 13.37 -12.61
CA LYS A 249 -13.76 14.15 -13.03
C LYS A 249 -13.65 14.57 -14.49
N MET A 250 -12.51 15.11 -14.92
CA MET A 250 -12.27 15.50 -16.31
C MET A 250 -12.40 14.31 -17.27
N TRP A 251 -11.91 13.15 -16.86
CA TRP A 251 -11.98 11.93 -17.66
C TRP A 251 -13.40 11.34 -17.74
N ASN A 252 -14.12 11.21 -16.62
CA ASN A 252 -15.43 10.57 -16.57
C ASN A 252 -16.61 11.48 -16.91
N GLU A 253 -16.54 12.78 -16.58
CA GLU A 253 -17.63 13.72 -16.89
C GLU A 253 -17.62 14.14 -18.36
N LYS A 254 -16.67 13.65 -19.18
CA LYS A 254 -16.51 13.97 -20.61
C LYS A 254 -16.89 15.43 -20.87
N ILE A 255 -16.18 16.38 -20.26
CA ILE A 255 -16.40 17.82 -20.51
C ILE A 255 -16.43 17.99 -22.03
N VAL A 256 -17.63 18.28 -22.51
CA VAL A 256 -18.09 18.09 -23.88
C VAL A 256 -17.25 19.01 -24.78
N GLY A 257 -16.26 18.43 -25.45
CA GLY A 257 -15.46 19.10 -26.49
C GLY A 257 -14.01 19.46 -26.15
N ALA A 258 -13.54 19.28 -24.90
CA ALA A 258 -12.14 19.53 -24.56
C ALA A 258 -11.33 18.22 -24.60
N VAL A 259 -10.31 18.17 -25.44
CA VAL A 259 -9.27 17.13 -25.43
C VAL A 259 -8.82 16.90 -23.99
N PHE A 260 -8.90 15.66 -23.48
CA PHE A 260 -8.26 15.30 -22.23
C PHE A 260 -6.77 15.63 -22.37
N ASP A 261 -6.34 16.72 -21.74
CA ASP A 261 -4.98 17.16 -21.87
C ASP A 261 -4.09 16.24 -21.02
N ILE A 262 -3.31 15.43 -21.72
CA ILE A 262 -2.32 14.49 -21.17
C ILE A 262 -1.42 15.20 -20.15
N LYS A 263 -1.22 16.53 -20.26
CA LYS A 263 -0.50 17.34 -19.27
C LYS A 263 -1.12 17.30 -17.88
N TYR A 264 -2.45 17.26 -17.74
CA TYR A 264 -3.08 17.12 -16.41
C TYR A 264 -2.77 15.77 -15.78
N LEU A 265 -2.77 14.70 -16.59
CA LEU A 265 -2.39 13.37 -16.13
C LEU A 265 -0.92 13.33 -15.71
N ILE A 266 -0.03 13.85 -16.55
CA ILE A 266 1.40 13.98 -16.24
C ILE A 266 1.58 14.78 -14.94
N GLY A 267 0.90 15.92 -14.80
CA GLY A 267 0.95 16.77 -13.62
C GLY A 267 0.50 16.04 -12.36
N ALA A 268 -0.62 15.33 -12.40
CA ALA A 268 -1.12 14.58 -11.25
C ALA A 268 -0.17 13.45 -10.81
N ILE A 269 0.40 12.70 -11.77
CA ILE A 269 1.37 11.64 -11.47
C ILE A 269 2.65 12.23 -10.89
N THR A 270 3.17 13.29 -11.50
CA THR A 270 4.39 13.99 -11.08
C THR A 270 4.24 14.55 -9.68
N LEU A 271 3.14 15.26 -9.42
CA LEU A 271 2.84 15.81 -8.10
C LEU A 271 2.70 14.70 -7.06
N ALA A 272 2.05 13.58 -7.40
CA ALA A 272 1.92 12.44 -6.50
C ALA A 272 3.29 11.89 -6.09
N LEU A 273 4.18 11.64 -7.05
CA LEU A 273 5.51 11.09 -6.80
C LEU A 273 6.43 12.10 -6.09
N ASN A 274 6.37 13.39 -6.44
CA ASN A 274 7.05 14.47 -5.73
C ASN A 274 6.61 14.55 -4.26
N ASN A 275 5.30 14.50 -3.99
CA ASN A 275 4.75 14.53 -2.63
C ASN A 275 5.15 13.28 -1.83
N ALA A 276 5.34 12.15 -2.49
CA ALA A 276 5.92 10.95 -1.89
C ALA A 276 7.44 11.04 -1.72
N SER A 277 8.07 12.19 -2.01
CA SER A 277 9.52 12.41 -1.89
C SER A 277 10.36 11.49 -2.79
N ILE A 278 9.87 11.18 -4.00
CA ILE A 278 10.62 10.40 -5.00
C ILE A 278 11.32 11.38 -5.94
N GLY A 279 12.64 11.53 -5.78
CA GLY A 279 13.45 12.55 -6.46
C GLY A 279 14.15 12.10 -7.76
N ILE A 280 13.75 10.97 -8.34
CA ILE A 280 14.45 10.37 -9.48
C ILE A 280 13.66 10.61 -10.77
N LYS A 281 14.14 11.53 -11.62
CA LYS A 281 13.47 11.93 -12.88
C LYS A 281 13.07 10.73 -13.72
N ALA A 282 13.99 9.79 -13.92
CA ALA A 282 13.76 8.63 -14.76
C ALA A 282 12.61 7.74 -14.22
N LEU A 283 12.47 7.60 -12.90
CA LEU A 283 11.35 6.86 -12.31
C LEU A 283 10.02 7.55 -12.58
N ILE A 284 9.96 8.88 -12.40
CA ILE A 284 8.75 9.67 -12.63
C ILE A 284 8.34 9.60 -14.11
N VAL A 285 9.28 9.88 -15.02
CA VAL A 285 9.07 9.87 -16.46
C VAL A 285 8.57 8.49 -16.93
N THR A 286 9.25 7.41 -16.53
CA THR A 286 8.87 6.08 -16.97
C THR A 286 7.57 5.60 -16.34
N ALA A 287 7.30 5.90 -15.06
CA ALA A 287 6.02 5.58 -14.43
C ALA A 287 4.85 6.29 -15.11
N ALA A 288 5.00 7.59 -15.42
CA ALA A 288 3.97 8.35 -16.14
C ALA A 288 3.73 7.77 -17.54
N ALA A 289 4.79 7.42 -18.27
CA ALA A 289 4.68 6.79 -19.58
C ALA A 289 3.94 5.44 -19.51
N ILE A 290 4.19 4.62 -18.49
CA ILE A 290 3.48 3.35 -18.28
C ILE A 290 1.98 3.59 -18.04
N VAL A 291 1.61 4.53 -17.16
CA VAL A 291 0.19 4.85 -16.88
C VAL A 291 -0.52 5.33 -18.14
N ILE A 292 0.10 6.23 -18.92
CA ILE A 292 -0.46 6.75 -20.17
C ILE A 292 -0.64 5.62 -21.19
N ARG A 293 0.33 4.71 -21.29
CA ARG A 293 0.29 3.60 -22.25
C ARG A 293 -0.79 2.57 -21.93
N PHE A 294 -0.99 2.25 -20.65
CA PHE A 294 -2.11 1.40 -20.22
C PHE A 294 -3.47 2.07 -20.45
N GLY A 295 -3.53 3.39 -20.27
CA GLY A 295 -4.78 4.12 -20.17
C GLY A 295 -5.35 4.10 -18.75
N LEU A 296 -6.17 5.11 -18.45
CA LEU A 296 -6.72 5.32 -17.11
C LEU A 296 -7.65 4.19 -16.65
N ASP A 297 -8.49 3.64 -17.54
CA ASP A 297 -9.37 2.50 -17.23
C ASP A 297 -8.59 1.31 -16.66
N VAL A 298 -7.60 0.86 -17.44
CA VAL A 298 -6.76 -0.30 -17.13
C VAL A 298 -5.98 -0.05 -15.85
N TYR A 299 -5.39 1.14 -15.69
CA TYR A 299 -4.67 1.47 -14.48
C TYR A 299 -5.58 1.49 -13.24
N CYS A 300 -6.73 2.15 -13.31
CA CYS A 300 -7.63 2.29 -12.17
C CYS A 300 -8.32 0.96 -11.77
N GLU A 301 -8.47 0.03 -12.70
CA GLU A 301 -8.95 -1.32 -12.41
C GLU A 301 -7.86 -2.19 -11.79
N HIS A 302 -6.69 -2.29 -12.42
CA HIS A 302 -5.65 -3.23 -12.00
C HIS A 302 -4.77 -2.77 -10.84
N TYR A 303 -4.65 -1.46 -10.61
CA TYR A 303 -3.75 -0.89 -9.59
C TYR A 303 -4.49 -0.29 -8.40
N LYS A 304 -5.76 -0.64 -8.18
CA LYS A 304 -6.48 -0.24 -6.97
C LYS A 304 -5.76 -0.72 -5.70
N PRO A 305 -5.29 0.19 -4.81
CA PRO A 305 -4.72 -0.22 -3.55
C PRO A 305 -5.76 -0.95 -2.70
N LYS A 306 -5.39 -2.12 -2.18
CA LYS A 306 -6.15 -2.81 -1.14
C LYS A 306 -5.45 -2.65 0.20
N GLY A 307 -6.22 -2.31 1.23
CA GLY A 307 -5.77 -2.35 2.63
C GLY A 307 -5.72 -3.78 3.14
N LEU A 308 -4.79 -4.10 4.04
CA LEU A 308 -4.73 -5.38 4.72
C LEU A 308 -6.05 -5.66 5.46
N MET A 309 -6.63 -4.64 6.08
CA MET A 309 -7.88 -4.78 6.81
C MET A 309 -9.11 -4.96 5.91
N GLU A 310 -9.00 -4.65 4.60
CA GLU A 310 -10.02 -4.89 3.59
C GLU A 310 -10.05 -6.35 3.10
N THR A 311 -8.91 -7.06 3.14
CA THR A 311 -8.79 -8.47 2.72
C THR A 311 -9.66 -9.44 3.53
N ARG A 312 -10.24 -8.99 4.65
CA ARG A 312 -11.15 -9.79 5.48
C ARG A 312 -12.54 -10.03 4.87
N LYS A 313 -12.90 -9.28 3.82
CA LYS A 313 -14.24 -9.31 3.20
C LYS A 313 -14.31 -10.25 1.98
N GLU A 314 -13.17 -10.73 1.50
CA GLU A 314 -13.03 -11.71 0.41
C GLU A 314 -12.86 -13.13 0.99
#